data_AF-A0A2B2LLE6-F1
#
_entry.id   AF-A0A2B2LLE6-F1
#
_cell.length_a   1.000
_cell.length_b   1.000
_cell.length_c   1.000
_cell.angle_alpha   90.00
_cell.angle_beta   90.00
_cell.angle_gamma   90.00
#
_symmetry.space_group_name_H-M   'P 1'
#
loop_
_entity.id
_entity.type
_entity.pdbx_description
1 polymer ?
#
loop_
_entity_poly.entity_id
_entity_poly.type
_entity_poly.pdbx_seq_one_letter_code
_entity_poly.pdbx_strand_id
1 'polypeptide(L)'
;MKKEKRHSIREAMKKNLRKEYFYLKKELLFYCPIDLGTFSSETYYATFDEDGISIYQYDKKTESKLKLCERHPWKSWNKVKVDHYLTTSQFIFQGERNWILSLFQKGKEAQKVIEEHTSLQTEVVSRSFLKKLPGFRSNTPLNKYIGSICYTALIAFLLKWMIPFQAPQIALYSISIGCMLLGLLCLTIGLIEPTIVLFRTKEKTRTKVFYLYSYLAISGFICVFIFW
;
A
#
# COMPACT_ATOMS: atom_id res chain seq x y z
N MET A 1 -3.42 -8.13 23.15
CA MET A 1 -3.32 -6.77 23.73
C MET A 1 -3.42 -5.58 22.75
N LYS A 2 -2.51 -5.31 21.78
CA LYS A 2 -2.62 -4.09 20.93
C LYS A 2 -3.77 -4.13 19.89
N LYS A 3 -4.12 -5.31 19.35
CA LYS A 3 -5.18 -5.45 18.33
C LYS A 3 -6.59 -5.27 18.89
N GLU A 4 -6.90 -5.88 20.03
CA GLU A 4 -8.23 -5.76 20.70
C GLU A 4 -8.54 -4.32 21.09
N LYS A 5 -7.54 -3.59 21.62
CA LYS A 5 -7.68 -2.18 21.99
C LYS A 5 -7.97 -1.28 20.77
N ARG A 6 -7.42 -1.60 19.60
CA ARG A 6 -7.72 -0.87 18.35
C ARG A 6 -9.11 -1.21 17.83
N HIS A 7 -9.53 -2.47 17.95
CA HIS A 7 -10.88 -2.89 17.57
C HIS A 7 -11.96 -2.17 18.40
N SER A 8 -11.78 -2.12 19.72
CA SER A 8 -12.73 -1.45 20.62
C SER A 8 -12.81 0.05 20.39
N ILE A 9 -11.69 0.72 20.07
CA ILE A 9 -11.68 2.13 19.67
C ILE A 9 -12.45 2.34 18.37
N ARG A 10 -12.28 1.46 17.37
CA ARG A 10 -12.96 1.55 16.08
C ARG A 10 -14.48 1.42 16.22
N GLU A 11 -14.94 0.50 17.04
CA GLU A 11 -16.37 0.33 17.32
C GLU A 11 -16.96 1.50 18.11
N ALA A 12 -16.24 1.98 19.13
CA ALA A 12 -16.63 3.16 19.89
C ALA A 12 -16.75 4.39 18.98
N MET A 13 -15.75 4.62 18.12
CA MET A 13 -15.76 5.73 17.17
C MET A 13 -16.92 5.63 16.18
N LYS A 14 -17.17 4.43 15.62
CA LYS A 14 -18.32 4.21 14.73
C LYS A 14 -19.64 4.58 15.40
N LYS A 15 -19.84 4.15 16.66
CA LYS A 15 -21.07 4.45 17.42
C LYS A 15 -21.17 5.95 17.71
N ASN A 16 -20.08 6.58 18.12
CA ASN A 16 -20.08 7.99 18.51
C ASN A 16 -20.25 8.90 17.29
N LEU A 17 -19.59 8.64 16.17
CA LEU A 17 -19.78 9.41 14.94
C LEU A 17 -21.23 9.33 14.44
N ARG A 18 -21.86 8.16 14.51
CA ARG A 18 -23.29 8.03 14.15
C ARG A 18 -24.20 8.87 15.06
N LYS A 19 -23.91 8.90 16.36
CA LYS A 19 -24.65 9.76 17.31
C LYS A 19 -24.43 11.24 17.01
N GLU A 20 -23.19 11.64 16.78
CA GLU A 20 -22.83 13.02 16.45
C GLU A 20 -23.59 13.50 15.22
N TYR A 21 -23.56 12.73 14.14
CA TYR A 21 -24.25 13.05 12.89
C TYR A 21 -25.78 13.06 13.05
N PHE A 22 -26.33 12.17 13.89
CA PHE A 22 -27.75 12.21 14.26
C PHE A 22 -28.11 13.52 14.99
N TYR A 23 -27.30 13.97 15.95
CA TYR A 23 -27.52 15.25 16.64
C TYR A 23 -27.36 16.46 15.73
N LEU A 24 -26.40 16.41 14.80
CA LEU A 24 -26.19 17.43 13.78
C LEU A 24 -27.31 17.45 12.72
N LYS A 25 -28.23 16.47 12.73
CA LYS A 25 -29.26 16.28 11.71
C LYS A 25 -28.67 16.19 10.29
N LYS A 26 -27.52 15.53 10.17
CA LYS A 26 -26.83 15.31 8.89
C LYS A 26 -26.67 13.83 8.63
N GLU A 27 -26.76 13.45 7.36
CA GLU A 27 -26.48 12.08 6.96
C GLU A 27 -24.96 11.83 6.94
N LEU A 28 -24.53 10.74 7.58
CA LEU A 28 -23.13 10.28 7.55
C LEU A 28 -22.95 9.37 6.33
N LEU A 29 -22.45 9.94 5.23
CA LEU A 29 -22.26 9.22 3.96
C LEU A 29 -21.04 8.28 3.99
N PHE A 30 -19.98 8.69 4.67
CA PHE A 30 -18.74 7.90 4.74
C PHE A 30 -17.99 8.13 6.05
N TYR A 31 -17.26 7.12 6.51
CA TYR A 31 -16.25 7.30 7.55
C TYR A 31 -15.10 6.29 7.41
N CYS A 32 -13.88 6.74 7.69
CA CYS A 32 -12.69 5.89 7.64
C CYS A 32 -11.60 6.39 8.59
N PRO A 33 -10.88 5.49 9.30
CA PRO A 33 -9.69 5.90 10.03
C PRO A 33 -8.61 6.42 9.07
N ILE A 34 -7.94 7.49 9.45
CA ILE A 34 -6.85 8.10 8.69
C ILE A 34 -5.61 8.23 9.56
N ASP A 35 -4.45 8.33 8.91
CA ASP A 35 -3.19 8.69 9.55
C ASP A 35 -2.77 10.05 9.01
N LEU A 36 -2.53 11.01 9.91
CA LEU A 36 -2.06 12.35 9.54
C LEU A 36 -0.53 12.40 9.40
N GLY A 37 0.16 11.26 9.51
CA GLY A 37 1.61 11.16 9.31
C GLY A 37 2.44 11.66 10.49
N THR A 38 1.81 12.14 11.55
CA THR A 38 2.46 12.37 12.84
C THR A 38 2.67 11.02 13.53
N PHE A 39 3.86 10.78 14.10
CA PHE A 39 4.13 9.64 14.99
C PHE A 39 3.37 9.76 16.33
N SER A 40 2.10 10.16 16.29
CA SER A 40 1.23 10.25 17.45
C SER A 40 0.51 8.91 17.65
N SER A 41 0.26 8.59 18.91
CA SER A 41 -0.58 7.43 19.26
C SER A 41 -2.08 7.71 19.06
N GLU A 42 -2.41 8.89 18.53
CA GLU A 42 -3.76 9.39 18.38
C GLU A 42 -4.42 8.75 17.16
N THR A 43 -5.74 8.58 17.23
CA THR A 43 -6.50 7.93 16.17
C THR A 43 -7.42 8.96 15.54
N TYR A 44 -7.22 9.22 14.25
CA TYR A 44 -8.00 10.17 13.47
C TYR A 44 -8.96 9.46 12.53
N TYR A 45 -10.07 10.10 12.24
CA TYR A 45 -11.11 9.61 11.33
C TYR A 45 -11.55 10.74 10.40
N ALA A 46 -11.62 10.44 9.12
CA ALA A 46 -12.33 11.27 8.15
C ALA A 46 -13.79 10.83 8.09
N THR A 47 -14.72 11.78 8.06
CA THR A 47 -16.14 11.56 7.79
C THR A 47 -16.61 12.46 6.67
N PHE A 48 -17.47 11.94 5.80
CA PHE A 48 -18.07 12.70 4.69
C PHE A 48 -19.56 12.82 4.94
N ASP A 49 -20.09 13.99 4.59
CA ASP A 49 -21.52 14.29 4.54
C ASP A 49 -21.80 15.18 3.31
N GLU A 50 -23.04 15.63 3.17
CA GLU A 50 -23.47 16.44 2.02
C GLU A 50 -22.74 17.79 1.90
N ASP A 51 -22.21 18.33 2.99
CA ASP A 51 -21.59 19.66 3.02
C ASP A 51 -20.06 19.61 2.88
N GLY A 52 -19.42 18.51 3.29
CA GLY A 52 -17.96 18.42 3.29
C GLY A 52 -17.35 17.22 4.00
N ILE A 53 -16.06 17.35 4.26
CA ILE A 53 -15.24 16.40 5.00
C ILE A 53 -14.94 16.95 6.39
N SER A 54 -15.19 16.17 7.43
CA SER A 54 -14.73 16.44 8.80
C SER A 54 -13.61 15.49 9.22
N ILE A 55 -12.65 16.00 9.97
CA ILE A 55 -11.60 15.21 10.61
C ILE A 55 -11.84 15.19 12.11
N TYR A 56 -12.09 14.00 12.66
CA TYR A 56 -12.29 13.78 14.09
C TYR A 56 -11.11 13.04 14.70
N GLN A 57 -10.70 13.47 15.89
CA GLN A 57 -9.77 12.76 16.75
C GLN A 57 -10.54 11.99 17.83
N TYR A 58 -10.11 10.77 18.10
CA TYR A 58 -10.55 10.03 19.28
C TYR A 58 -9.87 10.60 20.54
N ASP A 59 -10.65 11.26 21.39
CA ASP A 59 -10.18 11.83 22.65
C ASP A 59 -10.89 11.19 23.85
N LYS A 60 -10.16 10.37 24.61
CA LYS A 60 -10.71 9.69 25.80
C LYS A 60 -11.15 10.62 26.93
N LYS A 61 -10.70 11.88 26.93
CA LYS A 61 -11.00 12.85 27.98
C LYS A 61 -12.38 13.49 27.80
N THR A 62 -12.90 13.47 26.58
CA THR A 62 -14.22 14.04 26.27
C THR A 62 -15.33 13.01 26.48
N GLU A 63 -16.50 13.47 26.92
CA GLU A 63 -17.67 12.61 27.16
C GLU A 63 -18.17 11.95 25.87
N SER A 64 -18.18 12.72 24.76
CA SER A 64 -18.47 12.22 23.40
C SER A 64 -17.38 11.29 22.85
N LYS A 65 -16.19 11.31 23.45
CA LYS A 65 -14.95 10.72 22.95
C LYS A 65 -14.55 11.18 21.54
N LEU A 66 -15.08 12.31 21.10
CA LEU A 66 -14.90 12.90 19.78
C LEU A 66 -14.44 14.34 19.92
N LYS A 67 -13.36 14.67 19.22
CA LYS A 67 -12.92 16.05 19.03
C LYS A 67 -12.87 16.35 17.54
N LEU A 68 -13.64 17.33 17.09
CA LEU A 68 -13.53 17.84 15.72
C LEU A 68 -12.22 18.64 15.62
N CYS A 69 -11.36 18.24 14.69
CA CYS A 69 -10.06 18.88 14.45
C CYS A 69 -10.13 19.83 13.26
N GLU A 70 -10.71 19.38 12.15
CA GLU A 70 -10.78 20.14 10.92
C GLU A 70 -12.11 19.89 10.21
N ARG A 71 -12.55 20.89 9.45
CA ARG A 71 -13.71 20.81 8.57
C ARG A 71 -13.36 21.45 7.24
N HIS A 72 -13.60 20.71 6.16
CA HIS A 72 -13.32 21.13 4.80
C HIS A 72 -14.60 21.02 3.96
N PRO A 73 -15.24 22.14 3.59
CA PRO A 73 -16.47 22.12 2.80
C PRO A 73 -16.18 21.73 1.34
N TRP A 74 -17.09 20.98 0.71
CA TRP A 74 -16.91 20.57 -0.69
C TRP A 74 -16.75 21.76 -1.65
N LYS A 75 -17.46 22.85 -1.35
CA LYS A 75 -17.48 24.09 -2.14
C LYS A 75 -16.10 24.77 -2.24
N SER A 76 -15.14 24.45 -1.36
CA SER A 76 -13.78 24.98 -1.45
C SER A 76 -12.97 24.39 -2.60
N TRP A 77 -13.48 23.36 -3.27
CA TRP A 77 -12.80 22.67 -4.35
C TRP A 77 -13.67 22.55 -5.60
N ASN A 78 -13.00 22.46 -6.74
CA ASN A 78 -13.65 22.28 -8.05
C ASN A 78 -13.32 20.90 -8.63
N LYS A 79 -12.19 20.31 -8.22
CA LYS A 79 -11.65 19.09 -8.80
C LYS A 79 -11.01 18.22 -7.75
N VAL A 80 -11.11 16.90 -7.92
CA VAL A 80 -10.39 15.91 -7.12
C VAL A 80 -9.66 14.94 -8.04
N LYS A 81 -8.36 14.75 -7.79
CA LYS A 81 -7.59 13.67 -8.43
C LYS A 81 -7.50 12.49 -7.47
N VAL A 82 -7.87 11.31 -7.96
CA VAL A 82 -7.92 10.08 -7.16
C VAL A 82 -6.88 9.09 -7.66
N ASP A 83 -5.99 8.66 -6.77
CA ASP A 83 -4.95 7.67 -7.07
C ASP A 83 -5.09 6.45 -6.14
N HIS A 84 -5.49 5.33 -6.72
CA HIS A 84 -5.68 4.07 -6.00
C HIS A 84 -4.43 3.20 -6.05
N TYR A 85 -3.77 3.09 -4.90
CA TYR A 85 -2.75 2.08 -4.65
C TYR A 85 -3.36 0.81 -4.05
N LEU A 86 -2.55 -0.25 -3.90
CA LEU A 86 -3.03 -1.53 -3.37
C LEU A 86 -3.62 -1.42 -1.96
N THR A 87 -3.00 -0.62 -1.11
CA THR A 87 -3.30 -0.51 0.33
C THR A 87 -3.65 0.89 0.78
N THR A 88 -3.63 1.87 -0.12
CA THR A 88 -3.96 3.26 0.17
C THR A 88 -4.62 3.90 -1.04
N SER A 89 -5.41 4.93 -0.84
CA SER A 89 -5.97 5.77 -1.88
C SER A 89 -5.71 7.22 -1.52
N GLN A 90 -5.11 7.97 -2.45
CA GLN A 90 -4.82 9.38 -2.27
C GLN A 90 -5.84 10.21 -3.05
N PHE A 91 -6.40 11.21 -2.38
CA PHE A 91 -7.32 12.18 -2.94
C PHE A 91 -6.64 13.54 -2.87
N ILE A 92 -6.41 14.14 -4.02
CA ILE A 92 -5.80 15.46 -4.14
C ILE A 92 -6.91 16.41 -4.57
N PHE A 93 -7.44 17.16 -3.61
CA PHE A 93 -8.45 18.17 -3.82
C PHE A 93 -7.80 19.46 -4.31
N GLN A 94 -8.37 20.05 -5.38
CA GLN A 94 -7.87 21.23 -6.06
C GLN A 94 -8.93 22.33 -6.06
N GLY A 95 -8.58 23.50 -5.53
CA GLY A 95 -9.48 24.64 -5.35
C GLY A 95 -8.80 25.81 -4.67
N GLU A 96 -9.51 26.50 -3.77
CA GLU A 96 -8.99 27.66 -3.01
C GLU A 96 -7.70 27.31 -2.28
N ARG A 97 -7.71 26.16 -1.59
CA ARG A 97 -6.52 25.56 -0.98
C ARG A 97 -6.44 24.10 -1.37
N ASN A 98 -5.32 23.73 -1.99
CA ASN A 98 -5.04 22.34 -2.30
C ASN A 98 -4.89 21.54 -1.01
N TRP A 99 -5.53 20.37 -0.96
CA TRP A 99 -5.51 19.50 0.20
C TRP A 99 -5.39 18.04 -0.22
N ILE A 100 -4.63 17.27 0.55
CA ILE A 100 -4.36 15.85 0.26
C ILE A 100 -4.91 15.00 1.38
N LEU A 101 -5.82 14.10 1.04
CA LEU A 101 -6.36 13.10 1.94
C LEU A 101 -5.84 11.72 1.54
N SER A 102 -5.21 11.02 2.50
CA SER A 102 -4.76 9.65 2.32
C SER A 102 -5.63 8.68 3.12
N LEU A 103 -6.27 7.75 2.44
CA LEU A 103 -7.12 6.71 3.05
C LEU A 103 -6.43 5.35 2.92
N PHE A 104 -6.30 4.58 4.01
CA PHE A 104 -5.73 3.22 3.95
C PHE A 104 -6.73 2.19 3.44
N GLN A 105 -8.02 2.40 3.66
CA GLN A 105 -9.05 1.46 3.25
C GLN A 105 -10.25 2.23 2.72
N LYS A 106 -11.12 1.53 1.99
CA LYS A 106 -12.39 2.07 1.50
C LYS A 106 -12.26 3.26 0.55
N GLY A 107 -11.12 3.41 -0.13
CA GLY A 107 -10.91 4.49 -1.10
C GLY A 107 -11.93 4.48 -2.25
N LYS A 108 -12.31 3.30 -2.77
CA LYS A 108 -13.36 3.23 -3.80
C LYS A 108 -14.75 3.64 -3.29
N GLU A 109 -15.07 3.33 -2.03
CA GLU A 109 -16.31 3.80 -1.39
C GLU A 109 -16.29 5.32 -1.26
N ALA A 110 -15.17 5.89 -0.80
CA ALA A 110 -14.99 7.33 -0.70
C ALA A 110 -15.10 8.04 -2.07
N GLN A 111 -14.49 7.48 -3.12
CA GLN A 111 -14.64 7.97 -4.49
C GLN A 111 -16.10 7.98 -4.93
N LYS A 112 -16.81 6.88 -4.72
CA LYS A 112 -18.23 6.76 -5.08
C LYS A 112 -19.09 7.82 -4.38
N VAL A 113 -18.86 8.04 -3.09
CA VAL A 113 -19.57 9.09 -2.34
C VAL A 113 -19.30 10.48 -2.93
N ILE A 114 -18.06 10.77 -3.30
CA ILE A 114 -17.71 12.06 -3.94
C ILE A 114 -18.41 12.20 -5.30
N GLU A 115 -18.40 11.16 -6.14
CA GLU A 115 -19.04 11.18 -7.46
C GLU A 115 -20.57 11.31 -7.38
N GLU A 116 -21.20 10.70 -6.38
CA GLU A 116 -22.66 10.68 -6.23
C GLU A 116 -23.22 11.92 -5.51
N HIS A 117 -22.47 12.49 -4.56
CA HIS A 117 -22.98 13.52 -3.64
C HIS A 117 -22.31 14.88 -3.81
N THR A 118 -21.40 15.05 -4.77
CA THR A 118 -20.74 16.32 -5.02
C THR A 118 -20.69 16.66 -6.52
N SER A 119 -20.56 17.95 -6.84
CA SER A 119 -20.36 18.43 -8.21
C SER A 119 -18.89 18.50 -8.63
N LEU A 120 -17.98 17.88 -7.86
CA LEU A 120 -16.54 17.94 -8.11
C LEU A 120 -16.19 17.16 -9.38
N GLN A 121 -15.29 17.73 -10.19
CA GLN A 121 -14.71 16.98 -11.30
C GLN A 121 -13.76 15.90 -10.76
N THR A 122 -14.10 14.62 -10.94
CA THR A 122 -13.28 13.49 -10.48
C THR A 122 -12.38 12.98 -11.61
N GLU A 123 -11.06 13.03 -11.40
CA GLU A 123 -10.05 12.48 -12.31
C GLU A 123 -9.37 11.27 -11.65
N VAL A 124 -9.64 10.07 -12.16
CA VAL A 124 -9.02 8.84 -11.65
C VAL A 124 -7.73 8.55 -12.40
N VAL A 125 -6.62 8.48 -11.67
CA VAL A 125 -5.31 8.15 -12.24
C VAL A 125 -5.25 6.67 -12.58
N SER A 126 -5.16 6.34 -13.88
CA SER A 126 -4.99 4.97 -14.32
C SER A 126 -3.53 4.52 -14.14
N ARG A 127 -3.33 3.46 -13.36
CA ARG A 127 -2.01 2.83 -13.15
C ARG A 127 -2.13 1.32 -13.39
N SER A 128 -1.10 0.74 -14.03
CA SER A 128 -0.98 -0.71 -14.10
C SER A 128 -0.85 -1.32 -12.69
N PHE A 129 -1.32 -2.56 -12.53
CA PHE A 129 -1.33 -3.23 -11.23
C PHE A 129 0.05 -3.25 -10.55
N LEU A 130 1.10 -3.54 -11.31
CA LEU A 130 2.48 -3.54 -10.79
C LEU A 130 2.89 -2.17 -10.22
N LYS A 131 2.50 -1.06 -10.87
CA LYS A 131 2.81 0.29 -10.38
C LYS A 131 2.00 0.68 -9.14
N LYS A 132 1.04 -0.13 -8.70
CA LYS A 132 0.31 0.06 -7.42
C LYS A 132 1.03 -0.59 -6.24
N LEU A 133 1.92 -1.55 -6.50
CA LEU A 133 2.67 -2.29 -5.49
C LEU A 133 3.80 -1.43 -4.89
N PRO A 134 3.97 -1.39 -3.55
CA PRO A 134 5.16 -0.85 -2.91
C PRO A 134 6.47 -1.29 -3.60
N GLY A 135 7.46 -0.40 -3.70
CA GLY A 135 8.71 -0.65 -4.44
C GLY A 135 8.60 -0.45 -5.95
N PHE A 136 7.54 -0.95 -6.59
CA PHE A 136 7.29 -0.76 -8.03
C PHE A 136 6.59 0.55 -8.39
N ARG A 137 6.09 1.28 -7.38
CA ARG A 137 5.57 2.66 -7.52
C ARG A 137 6.64 3.63 -8.01
N SER A 138 7.88 3.49 -7.53
CA SER A 138 8.98 4.37 -7.89
C SER A 138 9.65 3.93 -9.19
N ASN A 139 10.10 4.89 -9.99
CA ASN A 139 10.89 4.61 -11.19
C ASN A 139 12.36 4.26 -10.89
N THR A 140 12.79 4.32 -9.63
CA THR A 140 14.16 4.01 -9.22
C THR A 140 14.46 2.50 -9.34
N PRO A 141 15.60 2.11 -9.94
CA PRO A 141 15.93 0.71 -10.14
C PRO A 141 16.12 -0.06 -8.83
N LEU A 142 16.70 0.60 -7.81
CA LEU A 142 16.96 0.00 -6.50
C LEU A 142 15.66 -0.42 -5.79
N ASN A 143 14.64 0.43 -5.78
CA ASN A 143 13.38 0.13 -5.11
C ASN A 143 12.61 -1.00 -5.81
N LYS A 144 12.70 -1.07 -7.15
CA LYS A 144 12.15 -2.19 -7.91
C LYS A 144 12.89 -3.49 -7.59
N TYR A 145 14.22 -3.44 -7.50
CA TYR A 145 15.04 -4.59 -7.14
C TYR A 145 14.72 -5.12 -5.74
N ILE A 146 14.71 -4.26 -4.72
CA ILE A 146 14.33 -4.62 -3.35
C ILE A 146 12.89 -5.15 -3.31
N GLY A 147 11.98 -4.47 -4.01
CA GLY A 147 10.59 -4.91 -4.17
C GLY A 147 10.52 -6.34 -4.71
N SER A 148 11.19 -6.64 -5.83
CA SER A 148 11.24 -7.98 -6.42
C SER A 148 11.69 -9.05 -5.41
N ILE A 149 12.74 -8.79 -4.63
CA ILE A 149 13.22 -9.74 -3.61
C ILE A 149 12.13 -9.99 -2.55
N CYS A 150 11.53 -8.92 -2.02
CA CYS A 150 10.48 -9.03 -1.01
C CYS A 150 9.24 -9.78 -1.53
N TYR A 151 8.81 -9.51 -2.77
CA TYR A 151 7.68 -10.20 -3.37
C TYR A 151 7.98 -11.67 -3.67
N THR A 152 9.20 -12.01 -4.09
CA THR A 152 9.61 -13.41 -4.26
C THR A 152 9.56 -14.17 -2.94
N ALA A 153 10.07 -13.57 -1.86
CA ALA A 153 9.97 -14.16 -0.52
C ALA A 153 8.51 -14.38 -0.09
N LEU A 154 7.65 -13.39 -0.32
CA LEU A 154 6.23 -13.48 0.01
C LEU A 154 5.52 -14.58 -0.79
N ILE A 155 5.77 -14.66 -2.10
CA ILE A 155 5.21 -15.71 -2.97
C ILE A 155 5.71 -17.08 -2.52
N ALA A 156 7.00 -17.24 -2.23
CA ALA A 156 7.56 -18.50 -1.74
C ALA A 156 6.92 -18.94 -0.42
N PHE A 157 6.68 -18.02 0.51
CA PHE A 157 6.01 -18.32 1.77
C PHE A 157 4.55 -18.77 1.57
N LEU A 158 3.81 -18.07 0.70
CA LEU A 158 2.46 -18.47 0.33
C LEU A 158 2.45 -19.86 -0.34
N LEU A 159 3.42 -20.12 -1.22
CA LEU A 159 3.54 -21.40 -1.90
C LEU A 159 3.85 -22.53 -0.91
N LYS A 160 4.75 -22.33 0.07
CA LYS A 160 5.00 -23.32 1.14
C LYS A 160 3.73 -23.64 1.92
N TRP A 161 2.94 -22.62 2.26
CA TRP A 161 1.68 -22.82 2.96
C TRP A 161 0.69 -23.62 2.10
N MET A 162 0.55 -23.27 0.83
CA MET A 162 -0.44 -23.91 -0.05
C MET A 162 -0.11 -25.35 -0.42
N ILE A 163 1.14 -25.80 -0.27
CA ILE A 163 1.57 -27.16 -0.63
C ILE A 163 1.59 -28.04 0.63
N PRO A 164 0.60 -28.93 0.82
CA PRO A 164 0.53 -29.78 2.01
C PRO A 164 1.45 -31.01 1.93
N PHE A 165 1.99 -31.34 0.76
CA PHE A 165 2.79 -32.53 0.52
C PHE A 165 4.29 -32.23 0.57
N GLN A 166 5.08 -33.15 1.12
CA GLN A 166 6.54 -32.99 1.26
C GLN A 166 7.28 -33.11 -0.09
N ALA A 167 6.82 -33.95 -1.02
CA ALA A 167 7.53 -34.19 -2.28
C ALA A 167 7.70 -32.93 -3.16
N PRO A 168 6.66 -32.08 -3.39
CA PRO A 168 6.83 -30.83 -4.11
C PRO A 168 7.70 -29.80 -3.36
N GLN A 169 7.74 -29.83 -2.03
CA GLN A 169 8.60 -28.94 -1.24
C GLN A 169 10.09 -29.28 -1.45
N ILE A 170 10.45 -30.57 -1.48
CA ILE A 170 11.81 -31.03 -1.77
C ILE A 170 12.25 -30.62 -3.19
N ALA A 171 11.34 -30.71 -4.16
CA ALA A 171 11.60 -30.26 -5.53
C ALA A 171 11.85 -28.75 -5.58
N LEU A 172 11.02 -27.94 -4.91
CA LEU A 172 11.19 -26.48 -4.82
C LEU A 172 12.48 -26.09 -4.11
N TYR A 173 12.84 -26.80 -3.04
CA TYR A 173 14.11 -26.65 -2.34
C TYR A 173 15.30 -26.90 -3.29
N SER A 174 15.28 -28.01 -4.03
CA SER A 174 16.34 -28.38 -4.98
C SER A 174 16.48 -27.38 -6.12
N ILE A 175 15.36 -26.93 -6.68
CA ILE A 175 15.32 -25.85 -7.69
C ILE A 175 15.90 -24.56 -7.12
N SER A 176 15.61 -24.23 -5.86
CA SER A 176 16.11 -23.02 -5.21
C SER A 176 17.64 -23.04 -5.04
N ILE A 177 18.22 -24.20 -4.68
CA ILE A 177 19.68 -24.38 -4.68
C ILE A 177 20.24 -24.19 -6.09
N GLY A 178 19.64 -24.83 -7.10
CA GLY A 178 20.08 -24.70 -8.49
C GLY A 178 20.10 -23.25 -8.96
N CYS A 179 19.01 -22.52 -8.70
CA CYS A 179 18.91 -21.09 -8.98
C CYS A 179 19.99 -20.27 -8.24
N MET A 180 20.22 -20.56 -6.96
CA MET A 180 21.23 -19.87 -6.16
C MET A 180 22.65 -20.06 -6.75
N LEU A 181 23.03 -21.31 -7.00
CA LEU A 181 24.36 -21.65 -7.52
C LEU A 181 24.58 -21.12 -8.94
N LEU A 182 23.57 -21.26 -9.80
CA LEU A 182 23.61 -20.69 -11.16
C LEU A 182 23.73 -19.17 -11.11
N GLY A 183 22.98 -18.51 -10.22
CA GLY A 183 23.07 -17.08 -9.98
C GLY A 183 24.47 -16.63 -9.58
N LEU A 184 25.10 -17.32 -8.63
CA LEU A 184 26.47 -17.04 -8.20
C LEU A 184 27.49 -17.25 -9.32
N LEU A 185 27.38 -18.34 -10.08
CA LEU A 185 28.27 -18.63 -11.21
C LEU A 185 28.14 -17.59 -12.32
N CYS A 186 26.91 -17.22 -12.69
CA CYS A 186 26.71 -16.18 -13.70
C CYS A 186 27.10 -14.79 -13.18
N LEU A 187 27.01 -14.53 -11.87
CA LEU A 187 27.49 -13.29 -11.27
C LEU A 187 29.01 -13.18 -11.36
N THR A 188 29.76 -14.24 -11.01
CA THR A 188 31.23 -14.22 -11.07
C THR A 188 31.73 -14.07 -12.51
N ILE A 189 31.21 -14.86 -13.44
CA ILE A 189 31.57 -14.77 -14.87
C ILE A 189 31.15 -13.41 -15.43
N GLY A 190 29.93 -12.96 -15.15
CA GLY A 190 29.38 -11.74 -15.71
C GLY A 190 30.01 -10.44 -15.19
N LEU A 191 30.57 -10.45 -13.97
CA LEU A 191 31.31 -9.30 -13.45
C LEU A 191 32.64 -9.12 -14.19
N ILE A 192 33.27 -10.23 -14.60
CA ILE A 192 34.46 -10.22 -15.45
C ILE A 192 34.06 -9.81 -16.86
N GLU A 193 33.14 -10.57 -17.46
CA GLU A 193 32.69 -10.40 -18.84
C GLU A 193 31.14 -10.46 -18.96
N PRO A 194 30.47 -9.29 -18.96
CA PRO A 194 29.01 -9.20 -19.06
C PRO A 194 28.43 -9.80 -20.34
N THR A 195 29.22 -9.83 -21.43
CA THR A 195 28.83 -10.30 -22.76
C THR A 195 28.45 -11.77 -22.80
N ILE A 196 29.12 -12.59 -21.98
CA ILE A 196 28.94 -14.04 -21.90
C ILE A 196 27.60 -14.39 -21.28
N VAL A 197 27.19 -13.68 -20.22
CA VAL A 197 26.00 -14.07 -19.45
C VAL A 197 24.75 -13.30 -19.91
N LEU A 198 24.91 -12.08 -20.42
CA LEU A 198 23.79 -11.26 -20.93
C LEU A 198 23.55 -11.50 -22.43
N PHE A 199 22.87 -12.59 -22.77
CA PHE A 199 22.68 -13.02 -24.17
C PHE A 199 21.71 -12.15 -25.00
N ARG A 200 20.69 -11.53 -24.39
CA ARG A 200 19.58 -10.85 -25.13
C ARG A 200 19.41 -9.36 -24.82
N THR A 201 20.26 -8.75 -24.00
CA THR A 201 20.13 -7.33 -23.64
C THR A 201 20.91 -6.44 -24.60
N LYS A 202 20.26 -5.39 -25.13
CA LYS A 202 20.87 -4.40 -26.04
C LYS A 202 22.12 -3.73 -25.45
N GLU A 203 22.13 -3.48 -24.15
CA GLU A 203 23.32 -2.96 -23.44
C GLU A 203 23.74 -3.99 -22.40
N LYS A 204 25.00 -4.39 -22.47
CA LYS A 204 25.59 -5.40 -21.58
C LYS A 204 26.53 -4.71 -20.60
N THR A 205 26.00 -4.34 -19.43
CA THR A 205 26.74 -3.63 -18.39
C THR A 205 26.90 -4.48 -17.15
N ARG A 206 28.02 -4.28 -16.43
CA ARG A 206 28.28 -4.94 -15.13
C ARG A 206 27.17 -4.67 -14.11
N THR A 207 26.58 -3.48 -14.14
CA THR A 207 25.46 -3.11 -13.27
C THR A 207 24.23 -4.00 -13.52
N LYS A 208 23.90 -4.31 -14.79
CA LYS A 208 22.78 -5.20 -15.11
C LYS A 208 23.06 -6.64 -14.71
N VAL A 209 24.29 -7.12 -14.92
CA VAL A 209 24.73 -8.42 -14.41
C VAL A 209 24.54 -8.48 -12.90
N PHE A 210 25.03 -7.46 -12.20
CA PHE A 210 24.90 -7.38 -10.75
C PHE A 210 23.45 -7.49 -10.33
N TYR A 211 22.55 -6.62 -10.81
CA TYR A 211 21.14 -6.68 -10.42
C TYR A 211 20.45 -8.01 -10.80
N LEU A 212 20.69 -8.56 -11.99
CA LEU A 212 20.01 -9.77 -12.43
C LEU A 212 20.47 -11.01 -11.66
N TYR A 213 21.77 -11.23 -11.58
CA TYR A 213 22.33 -12.46 -11.01
C TYR A 213 22.46 -12.42 -9.50
N SER A 214 22.66 -11.24 -8.90
CA SER A 214 22.48 -11.10 -7.44
C SER A 214 21.02 -11.34 -7.05
N TYR A 215 20.04 -10.87 -7.83
CA TYR A 215 18.62 -11.18 -7.58
C TYR A 215 18.37 -12.69 -7.63
N LEU A 216 18.91 -13.39 -8.63
CA LEU A 216 18.75 -14.84 -8.75
C LEU A 216 19.40 -15.59 -7.57
N ALA A 217 20.62 -15.20 -7.20
CA ALA A 217 21.35 -15.77 -6.06
C ALA A 217 20.61 -15.55 -4.73
N ILE A 218 20.23 -14.30 -4.45
CA ILE A 218 19.55 -13.91 -3.20
C ILE A 218 18.15 -14.53 -3.12
N SER A 219 17.39 -14.48 -4.22
CA SER A 219 16.07 -15.13 -4.27
C SER A 219 16.16 -16.63 -4.07
N GLY A 220 17.12 -17.29 -4.72
CA GLY A 220 17.39 -18.72 -4.53
C GLY A 220 17.71 -19.04 -3.08
N PHE A 221 18.64 -18.28 -2.47
CA PHE A 221 19.01 -18.41 -1.06
C PHE A 221 17.79 -18.25 -0.13
N ILE A 222 16.97 -17.21 -0.32
CA ILE A 222 15.75 -17.00 0.48
C ILE A 222 14.79 -18.19 0.34
N CYS A 223 14.57 -18.69 -0.88
CA CYS A 223 13.69 -19.82 -1.11
C CYS A 223 14.23 -21.13 -0.50
N VAL A 224 15.55 -21.33 -0.45
CA VAL A 224 16.18 -22.45 0.28
C VAL A 224 15.77 -22.42 1.75
N PHE A 225 15.89 -21.28 2.43
CA PHE A 225 15.46 -21.15 3.83
C PHE A 225 13.97 -21.31 4.03
N ILE A 226 13.16 -20.89 3.06
CA ILE A 226 11.71 -21.05 3.15
C ILE A 226 11.33 -22.51 2.97
N PHE A 227 11.85 -23.24 1.97
CA PHE A 227 11.42 -24.61 1.66
C PHE A 227 12.20 -25.72 2.38
N TRP A 228 13.28 -25.39 3.08
CA TRP A 228 13.87 -26.26 4.11
C TRP A 228 12.81 -26.57 5.20
#